data_AF-A0A0P1GIR0-F1
#
_entry.id   AF-A0A0P1GIR0-F1
#
_cell.length_a   1.000
_cell.length_b   1.000
_cell.length_c   1.000
_cell.angle_alpha   90.00
_cell.angle_beta   90.00
_cell.angle_gamma   90.00
#
_symmetry.space_group_name_H-M   'P 1'
#
loop_
_entity.id
_entity.type
_entity.pdbx_description
1 polymer ?
#
loop_
_entity_poly.entity_id
_entity_poly.type
_entity_poly.pdbx_seq_one_letter_code
_entity_poly.pdbx_strand_id
1 'polypeptide(L)'
;MKYSRFFLMIGTSTLVMFVLMYLNTYLLGHVFFSETRAWMAVLMGATMAFVMLSFMLSMYTNKALNAGIFVGSVVVFALSLWLVRSQVTVQDRSFMRAMIPHHSIAIMTSSRAEITDPRVATLAEAIVYAQDKEIAEMRYLIADISANGEADPTGETAAPEVVDARQALSTEVTATVDPEFLTADDITKALPEGATCRFTYTATSPAVLAVGKDAAVMKISGDLVRLDRQGDGFAADPLSAELHKGDDLTDLIVTAGPDYSAGFRGQYTCEGGQ
;
A
#
# COMPACT_ATOMS: atom_id res chain seq x y z
N MET A 1 1.27 24.48 -39.17
CA MET A 1 1.83 25.03 -37.91
C MET A 1 3.28 24.54 -37.74
N LYS A 2 4.14 25.26 -37.02
CA LYS A 2 5.52 24.79 -36.74
C LYS A 2 5.47 23.70 -35.66
N TYR A 3 6.13 22.56 -35.88
CA TYR A 3 6.25 21.48 -34.90
C TYR A 3 6.89 21.94 -33.59
N SER A 4 7.74 22.97 -33.61
CA SER A 4 8.31 23.55 -32.39
C SER A 4 7.23 24.04 -31.41
N ARG A 5 6.12 24.61 -31.91
CA ARG A 5 5.00 25.05 -31.06
C ARG A 5 4.27 23.87 -30.45
N PHE A 6 4.12 22.78 -31.21
CA PHE A 6 3.53 21.54 -30.71
C PHE A 6 4.34 20.98 -29.53
N PHE A 7 5.65 20.78 -29.73
CA PHE A 7 6.51 20.26 -28.67
C PHE A 7 6.61 21.21 -27.48
N LEU A 8 6.64 22.52 -27.71
CA LEU A 8 6.62 23.51 -26.63
C LEU A 8 5.33 23.40 -25.81
N MET A 9 4.17 23.30 -26.46
CA MET A 9 2.88 23.12 -25.78
C MET A 9 2.85 21.83 -24.96
N ILE A 10 3.31 20.71 -25.53
CA ILE A 10 3.38 19.44 -24.80
C ILE A 10 4.31 19.56 -23.59
N GLY A 11 5.54 20.06 -23.79
CA GLY A 11 6.54 20.19 -22.74
C GLY A 11 6.09 21.11 -21.61
N THR A 12 5.52 22.28 -21.94
CA THR A 12 5.02 23.22 -20.92
C THR A 12 3.84 22.64 -20.16
N SER A 13 2.89 22.00 -20.84
CA SER A 13 1.73 21.40 -20.18
C SER A 13 2.14 20.25 -19.27
N THR A 14 3.07 19.39 -19.69
CA THR A 14 3.62 18.32 -18.84
C THR A 14 4.29 18.88 -17.59
N LEU A 15 5.10 19.93 -17.73
CA LEU A 15 5.76 20.57 -16.59
C LEU A 15 4.76 21.20 -15.62
N VAL A 16 3.78 21.93 -16.15
CA VAL A 16 2.71 22.53 -15.34
C VAL A 16 1.93 21.44 -14.62
N MET A 17 1.51 20.38 -15.32
CA MET A 17 0.79 19.26 -14.70
C MET A 17 1.60 18.58 -13.60
N PHE A 18 2.91 18.37 -13.81
CA PHE A 18 3.79 17.82 -12.77
C PHE A 18 3.78 18.67 -11.50
N VAL A 19 3.82 20.01 -11.62
CA VAL A 19 3.73 20.91 -10.47
C VAL A 19 2.34 20.87 -9.83
N LEU A 20 1.28 20.88 -10.63
CA LEU A 20 -0.10 20.86 -10.14
C LEU A 20 -0.43 19.60 -9.32
N MET A 21 0.21 18.46 -9.64
CA MET A 21 0.05 17.22 -8.86
C MET A 21 0.46 17.38 -7.38
N TYR A 22 1.30 18.37 -7.02
CA TYR A 22 1.68 18.65 -5.63
C TYR A 22 0.67 19.49 -4.86
N LEU A 23 -0.30 20.13 -5.53
CA LEU A 23 -1.27 21.00 -4.86
C LEU A 23 -2.26 20.26 -3.96
N ASN A 24 -2.40 18.94 -4.13
CA ASN A 24 -3.27 18.12 -3.31
C ASN A 24 -2.61 17.62 -2.00
N THR A 25 -1.35 17.98 -1.73
CA THR A 25 -0.68 17.62 -0.48
C THR A 25 -1.19 18.49 0.68
N TYR A 26 -1.63 17.87 1.79
CA TYR A 26 -2.29 18.55 2.92
C TYR A 26 -1.45 19.67 3.54
N LEU A 27 -0.18 19.38 3.83
CA LEU A 27 0.75 20.32 4.44
C LEU A 27 1.88 20.63 3.47
N LEU A 28 2.27 21.91 3.38
CA LEU A 28 3.40 22.33 2.55
C LEU A 28 4.71 21.64 2.96
N GLY A 29 4.88 21.35 4.25
CA GLY A 29 6.05 20.61 4.76
C GLY A 29 6.11 19.14 4.32
N HIS A 30 5.05 18.61 3.71
CA HIS A 30 4.99 17.25 3.17
C HIS A 30 5.31 17.18 1.67
N VAL A 31 5.65 18.33 1.05
CA VAL A 31 5.99 18.39 -0.37
C VAL A 31 7.45 17.96 -0.57
N PHE A 32 7.63 16.77 -1.12
CA PHE A 32 8.93 16.22 -1.49
C PHE A 32 8.91 15.77 -2.95
N PHE A 33 10.05 15.85 -3.62
CA PHE A 33 10.18 15.31 -4.97
C PHE A 33 9.88 13.81 -5.01
N SER A 34 9.19 13.37 -6.07
CA SER A 34 8.86 11.96 -6.32
C SER A 34 9.18 11.58 -7.76
N GLU A 35 10.05 10.59 -7.91
CA GLU A 35 10.41 9.96 -9.19
C GLU A 35 9.17 9.36 -9.85
N THR A 36 8.32 8.66 -9.09
CA THR A 36 7.08 8.07 -9.60
C THR A 36 6.13 9.13 -10.18
N ARG A 37 5.99 10.30 -9.54
CA ARG A 37 5.21 11.42 -10.09
C ARG A 37 5.84 11.98 -11.37
N ALA A 38 7.16 12.06 -11.43
CA ALA A 38 7.87 12.54 -12.62
C ALA A 38 7.64 11.59 -13.81
N TRP A 39 7.78 10.28 -13.62
CA TRP A 39 7.51 9.29 -14.66
C TRP A 39 6.03 9.27 -15.09
N MET A 40 5.11 9.46 -14.14
CA MET A 40 3.69 9.59 -14.46
C MET A 40 3.40 10.84 -15.30
N ALA A 41 4.05 11.97 -15.01
CA ALA A 41 3.92 13.17 -15.82
C ALA A 41 4.44 12.97 -17.26
N VAL A 42 5.58 12.28 -17.42
CA VAL A 42 6.11 11.92 -18.75
C VAL A 42 5.15 11.00 -19.51
N LEU A 43 4.57 10.00 -18.83
CA LEU A 43 3.55 9.12 -19.40
C LEU A 43 2.35 9.91 -19.91
N MET A 44 1.79 10.81 -19.08
CA MET A 44 0.66 11.67 -19.46
C MET A 44 1.02 12.59 -20.63
N GLY A 45 2.23 13.15 -20.63
CA GLY A 45 2.73 13.99 -21.72
C GLY A 45 2.83 13.24 -23.05
N ALA A 46 3.30 11.99 -23.03
CA ALA A 46 3.36 11.14 -24.20
C ALA A 46 1.96 10.80 -24.74
N THR A 47 1.02 10.45 -23.85
CA THR A 47 -0.39 10.22 -24.22
C THR A 47 -1.02 11.47 -24.84
N MET A 48 -0.79 12.63 -24.24
CA MET A 48 -1.29 13.91 -24.72
C MET A 48 -0.72 14.25 -26.11
N ALA A 49 0.58 14.04 -26.33
CA ALA A 49 1.19 14.24 -27.65
C ALA A 49 0.53 13.35 -28.71
N PHE A 50 0.32 12.07 -28.41
CA PHE A 50 -0.36 11.14 -29.31
C PHE A 50 -1.79 11.60 -29.64
N VAL A 51 -2.59 11.90 -28.63
CA VAL A 51 -3.99 12.30 -28.80
C VAL A 51 -4.09 13.62 -29.55
N MET A 52 -3.37 14.65 -29.12
CA MET A 52 -3.43 15.98 -29.74
C MET A 52 -3.00 15.96 -31.21
N LEU A 53 -1.92 15.25 -31.54
CA LEU A 53 -1.50 15.14 -32.94
C LEU A 53 -2.58 14.46 -33.79
N SER A 54 -3.28 13.45 -33.26
CA SER A 54 -4.36 12.72 -33.96
C SER A 54 -5.50 13.66 -34.39
N PHE A 55 -5.90 14.60 -33.53
CA PHE A 55 -6.92 15.59 -33.85
C PHE A 55 -6.42 16.77 -34.71
N MET A 56 -5.10 16.98 -34.75
CA MET A 56 -4.48 18.13 -35.40
C MET A 56 -3.75 17.77 -36.71
N LEU A 57 -3.98 16.57 -37.26
CA LEU A 57 -3.26 16.08 -38.45
C LEU A 57 -3.35 17.02 -39.66
N SER A 58 -4.48 17.72 -39.84
CA SER A 58 -4.65 18.69 -40.94
C SER A 58 -3.69 19.89 -40.88
N MET A 59 -3.15 20.20 -39.69
CA MET A 59 -2.24 21.33 -39.47
C MET A 59 -0.75 20.96 -39.56
N TYR A 60 -0.44 19.65 -39.58
CA TYR A 60 0.91 19.09 -39.59
C TYR A 60 1.07 18.17 -40.80
N THR A 61 1.58 18.70 -41.91
CA THR A 61 1.54 18.03 -43.22
C THR A 61 2.66 17.02 -43.46
N ASN A 62 3.74 17.04 -42.66
CA ASN A 62 4.86 16.12 -42.83
C ASN A 62 4.54 14.76 -42.22
N LYS A 63 4.17 13.81 -43.09
CA LYS A 63 3.80 12.44 -42.71
C LYS A 63 4.92 11.69 -41.98
N ALA A 64 6.18 11.90 -42.36
CA ALA A 64 7.31 11.23 -41.72
C ALA A 64 7.52 11.73 -40.29
N LEU A 65 7.45 13.05 -40.06
CA LEU A 65 7.53 13.62 -38.71
C LEU A 65 6.33 13.22 -37.85
N ASN A 66 5.12 13.19 -38.42
CA ASN A 66 3.93 12.74 -37.68
C ASN A 66 4.07 11.27 -37.24
N ALA A 67 4.49 10.39 -38.16
CA ALA A 67 4.76 9.00 -37.83
C ALA A 67 5.83 8.87 -36.74
N GLY A 68 6.91 9.66 -36.83
CA GLY A 68 7.95 9.74 -35.80
C GLY A 68 7.41 10.15 -34.43
N ILE A 69 6.51 11.14 -34.37
CA ILE A 69 5.88 11.56 -33.11
C ILE A 69 4.98 10.47 -32.53
N PHE A 70 4.18 9.78 -33.35
CA PHE A 70 3.34 8.68 -32.88
C PHE A 70 4.18 7.54 -32.31
N VAL A 71 5.17 7.06 -33.07
CA VAL A 71 6.06 5.97 -32.63
C VAL A 71 6.82 6.39 -31.39
N GLY A 72 7.39 7.60 -31.38
CA GLY A 72 8.09 8.15 -30.22
C GLY A 72 7.20 8.23 -28.98
N SER A 73 5.95 8.68 -29.13
CA SER A 73 4.99 8.76 -28.02
C SER A 73 4.66 7.38 -27.45
N VAL A 74 4.46 6.37 -28.30
CA VAL A 74 4.22 4.98 -27.86
C VAL A 74 5.43 4.41 -27.11
N VAL A 75 6.64 4.65 -27.60
CA VAL A 75 7.88 4.19 -26.94
C VAL A 75 8.07 4.87 -25.58
N VAL A 76 7.93 6.20 -25.52
CA VAL A 76 8.05 6.95 -24.25
C VAL A 76 6.95 6.53 -23.26
N PHE A 77 5.73 6.30 -23.75
CA PHE A 77 4.63 5.79 -22.92
C PHE A 77 4.98 4.43 -22.33
N ALA A 78 5.40 3.46 -23.14
CA ALA A 78 5.72 2.11 -22.69
C ALA A 78 6.88 2.10 -21.67
N LEU A 79 7.93 2.88 -21.92
CA LEU A 79 9.06 3.00 -21.01
C LEU A 79 8.64 3.65 -19.68
N SER A 80 7.89 4.75 -19.74
CA SER A 80 7.43 5.45 -18.53
C SER A 80 6.48 4.58 -17.72
N LEU A 81 5.58 3.85 -18.38
CA LEU A 81 4.67 2.90 -17.72
C LEU A 81 5.46 1.78 -17.04
N TRP A 82 6.48 1.23 -17.71
CA TRP A 82 7.34 0.23 -17.11
C TRP A 82 8.07 0.77 -15.88
N LEU A 83 8.64 1.98 -15.92
CA LEU A 83 9.30 2.63 -14.77
C LEU A 83 8.33 2.84 -13.60
N VAL A 84 7.13 3.37 -13.87
CA VAL A 84 6.09 3.55 -12.85
C VAL A 84 5.64 2.22 -12.26
N ARG A 85 5.56 1.15 -13.06
CA ARG A 85 5.09 -0.16 -12.58
C ARG A 85 6.16 -0.98 -11.88
N SER A 86 7.41 -0.85 -12.29
CA SER A 86 8.52 -1.65 -11.77
C SER A 86 9.16 -1.04 -10.52
N GLN A 87 9.02 0.28 -10.32
CA GLN A 87 9.61 1.02 -9.20
C GLN A 87 11.14 0.88 -9.08
N VAL A 88 11.83 0.41 -10.13
CA VAL A 88 13.29 0.13 -10.10
C VAL A 88 14.16 1.35 -9.81
N THR A 89 13.62 2.56 -9.99
CA THR A 89 14.34 3.81 -9.70
C THR A 89 14.06 4.37 -8.30
N VAL A 90 13.25 3.70 -7.49
CA VAL A 90 12.82 4.17 -6.17
C VAL A 90 13.59 3.39 -5.10
N GLN A 91 14.51 4.06 -4.40
CA GLN A 91 15.25 3.50 -3.25
C GLN A 91 14.70 4.06 -1.94
N ASP A 92 15.11 3.52 -0.78
CA ASP A 92 14.54 3.79 0.55
C ASP A 92 14.22 5.26 0.84
N ARG A 93 15.19 6.16 0.61
CA ARG A 93 14.98 7.61 0.83
C ARG A 93 14.01 8.23 -0.18
N SER A 94 14.03 7.79 -1.43
CA SER A 94 13.08 8.22 -2.47
C SER A 94 11.68 7.68 -2.16
N PHE A 95 11.57 6.43 -1.71
CA PHE A 95 10.34 5.81 -1.25
C PHE A 95 9.70 6.65 -0.13
N MET A 96 10.44 6.89 0.96
CA MET A 96 9.91 7.65 2.10
C MET A 96 9.54 9.09 1.70
N ARG A 97 10.37 9.77 0.89
CA ARG A 97 10.05 11.12 0.37
C ARG A 97 8.79 11.12 -0.49
N ALA A 98 8.58 10.13 -1.34
CA ALA A 98 7.38 10.02 -2.15
C ALA A 98 6.14 9.59 -1.33
N MET A 99 6.36 8.89 -0.22
CA MET A 99 5.30 8.34 0.61
C MET A 99 4.75 9.35 1.64
N ILE A 100 5.55 10.29 2.12
CA ILE A 100 5.09 11.41 2.95
C ILE A 100 3.94 12.21 2.28
N PRO A 101 4.05 12.71 1.03
CA PRO A 101 2.94 13.41 0.38
C PRO A 101 1.76 12.48 0.06
N HIS A 102 1.98 11.17 -0.11
CA HIS A 102 0.90 10.19 -0.28
C HIS A 102 0.09 10.06 1.01
N HIS A 103 0.75 9.84 2.15
CA HIS A 103 0.13 9.78 3.47
C HIS A 103 -0.59 11.10 3.80
N SER A 104 0.04 12.21 3.43
CA SER A 104 -0.55 13.53 3.58
C SER A 104 -1.89 13.68 2.85
N ILE A 105 -2.07 13.08 1.67
CA ILE A 105 -3.36 13.11 0.96
C ILE A 105 -4.41 12.28 1.70
N ALA A 106 -4.02 11.13 2.28
CA ALA A 106 -4.90 10.29 3.08
C ALA A 106 -5.39 11.05 4.32
N ILE A 107 -4.49 11.73 5.05
CA ILE A 107 -4.85 12.58 6.18
C ILE A 107 -5.85 13.66 5.76
N MET A 108 -5.56 14.43 4.70
CA MET A 108 -6.49 15.45 4.23
C MET A 108 -7.87 14.88 3.91
N THR A 109 -7.93 13.73 3.24
CA THR A 109 -9.18 13.10 2.83
C THR A 109 -9.95 12.63 4.05
N SER A 110 -9.30 11.90 4.97
CA SER A 110 -9.90 11.41 6.20
C SER A 110 -10.34 12.53 7.14
N SER A 111 -9.61 13.64 7.21
CA SER A 111 -9.96 14.79 8.07
C SER A 111 -11.02 15.72 7.48
N ARG A 112 -11.31 15.65 6.18
CA ARG A 112 -12.23 16.60 5.50
C ARG A 112 -13.44 15.95 4.82
N ALA A 113 -13.46 14.63 4.69
CA ALA A 113 -14.60 13.93 4.14
C ALA A 113 -15.82 14.08 5.04
N GLU A 114 -17.01 14.18 4.44
CA GLU A 114 -18.28 14.18 5.16
C GLU A 114 -18.64 12.74 5.56
N ILE A 115 -18.20 12.33 6.75
CA ILE A 115 -18.40 10.97 7.27
C ILE A 115 -19.48 11.00 8.36
N THR A 116 -20.54 10.20 8.17
CA THR A 116 -21.70 10.16 9.08
C THR A 116 -21.90 8.83 9.80
N ASP A 117 -21.39 7.71 9.25
CA ASP A 117 -21.41 6.41 9.93
C ASP A 117 -20.31 6.38 11.02
N PRO A 118 -20.65 6.13 12.30
CA PRO A 118 -19.68 6.14 13.40
C PRO A 118 -18.50 5.17 13.21
N ARG A 119 -18.71 4.02 12.57
CA ARG A 119 -17.62 3.05 12.32
C ARG A 119 -16.62 3.60 11.32
N VAL A 120 -17.11 4.31 10.31
CA VAL A 120 -16.26 4.95 9.30
C VAL A 120 -15.53 6.16 9.89
N ALA A 121 -16.15 6.87 10.83
CA ALA A 121 -15.49 7.96 11.56
C ALA A 121 -14.32 7.45 12.40
N THR A 122 -14.53 6.37 13.17
CA THR A 122 -13.44 5.71 13.92
C THR A 122 -12.32 5.24 12.99
N LEU A 123 -12.64 4.65 11.84
CA LEU A 123 -11.64 4.27 10.85
C LEU A 123 -10.86 5.49 10.31
N ALA A 124 -11.54 6.59 10.01
CA ALA A 124 -10.89 7.80 9.51
C ALA A 124 -9.94 8.42 10.55
N GLU A 125 -10.32 8.44 11.83
CA GLU A 125 -9.46 8.88 12.93
C GLU A 125 -8.23 7.97 13.08
N ALA A 126 -8.42 6.65 13.01
CA ALA A 126 -7.32 5.68 13.04
C ALA A 126 -6.34 5.87 11.86
N ILE A 127 -6.87 6.09 10.64
CA ILE A 127 -6.05 6.41 9.46
C ILE A 127 -5.25 7.69 9.69
N VAL A 128 -5.86 8.76 10.20
CA VAL A 128 -5.13 10.02 10.46
C VAL A 128 -3.98 9.78 11.44
N TYR A 129 -4.26 9.12 12.56
CA TYR A 129 -3.25 8.83 13.59
C TYR A 129 -2.09 7.98 13.04
N ALA A 130 -2.39 6.87 12.38
CA ALA A 130 -1.38 5.98 11.81
C ALA A 130 -0.51 6.71 10.78
N GLN A 131 -1.15 7.45 9.87
CA GLN A 131 -0.44 8.13 8.79
C GLN A 131 0.43 9.30 9.31
N ASP A 132 0.01 10.01 10.35
CA ASP A 132 0.82 11.05 11.00
C ASP A 132 2.06 10.44 11.70
N LYS A 133 1.88 9.31 12.40
CA LYS A 133 2.97 8.55 13.02
C LYS A 133 3.98 8.09 11.97
N GLU A 134 3.52 7.45 10.90
CA GLU A 134 4.36 6.96 9.79
C GLU A 134 5.11 8.12 9.10
N ILE A 135 4.49 9.29 8.93
CA ILE A 135 5.19 10.49 8.43
C ILE A 135 6.32 10.90 9.36
N ALA A 136 6.10 10.90 10.68
CA ALA A 136 7.15 11.23 11.64
C ALA A 136 8.32 10.23 11.59
N GLU A 137 8.03 8.94 11.51
CA GLU A 137 9.02 7.86 11.38
C GLU A 137 9.81 7.98 10.08
N MET A 138 9.14 8.19 8.94
CA MET A 138 9.80 8.40 7.65
C MET A 138 10.73 9.62 7.67
N ARG A 139 10.30 10.73 8.28
CA ARG A 139 11.14 11.93 8.41
C ARG A 139 12.37 11.67 9.27
N TYR A 140 12.20 10.94 10.37
CA TYR A 140 13.30 10.51 11.23
C TYR A 140 14.28 9.63 10.44
N LEU A 141 13.82 8.56 9.80
CA LEU A 141 14.66 7.63 9.06
C LEU A 141 15.39 8.31 7.88
N ILE A 142 14.74 9.23 7.16
CA ILE A 142 15.42 10.01 6.12
C ILE A 142 16.60 10.80 6.69
N ALA A 143 16.41 11.44 7.85
CA ALA A 143 17.44 12.25 8.50
C ALA A 143 18.56 11.36 9.06
N ASP A 144 18.19 10.28 9.76
CA ASP A 144 19.11 9.32 10.36
C ASP A 144 19.98 8.63 9.30
N ILE A 145 19.40 8.01 8.27
CA ILE A 145 20.15 7.36 7.19
C ILE A 145 21.06 8.36 6.46
N SER A 146 20.64 9.62 6.33
CA SER A 146 21.47 10.64 5.68
C SER A 146 22.67 11.07 6.54
N ALA A 147 22.58 10.96 7.87
CA ALA A 147 23.64 11.30 8.80
C ALA A 147 24.55 10.10 9.13
N ASN A 148 23.96 8.92 9.28
CA ASN A 148 24.57 7.73 9.88
C ASN A 148 24.77 6.58 8.90
N GLY A 149 24.20 6.66 7.69
CA GLY A 149 24.22 5.57 6.71
C GLY A 149 23.10 4.56 6.91
N GLU A 150 23.03 3.56 6.03
CA GLU A 150 22.05 2.47 6.13
C GLU A 150 22.39 1.55 7.32
N ALA A 151 21.36 1.01 7.97
CA ALA A 151 21.54 0.06 9.06
C ALA A 151 22.18 -1.25 8.56
N ASP A 152 22.99 -1.90 9.41
CA ASP A 152 23.55 -3.20 9.11
C ASP A 152 22.45 -4.28 9.19
N PRO A 153 22.15 -5.01 8.10
CA PRO A 153 21.10 -6.02 8.07
C PRO A 153 21.30 -7.20 9.05
N THR A 154 22.45 -7.30 9.73
CA THR A 154 22.68 -8.31 10.77
C THR A 154 22.20 -7.92 12.17
N GLY A 155 21.55 -6.76 12.35
CA GLY A 155 20.90 -6.43 13.61
C GLY A 155 19.85 -7.49 13.97
N GLU A 156 20.03 -8.18 15.10
CA GLU A 156 19.11 -9.21 15.61
C GLU A 156 17.69 -8.63 15.80
N THR A 157 16.85 -8.73 14.78
CA THR A 157 15.41 -8.82 15.00
C THR A 157 15.21 -10.18 15.67
N ALA A 158 14.86 -10.17 16.96
CA ALA A 158 14.56 -11.40 17.68
C ALA A 158 13.56 -12.23 16.86
N ALA A 159 13.89 -13.51 16.64
CA ALA A 159 13.04 -14.37 15.84
C ALA A 159 11.66 -14.44 16.48
N PRO A 160 10.56 -14.28 15.70
CA PRO A 160 9.21 -14.30 16.23
C PRO A 160 8.99 -15.60 17.01
N GLU A 161 8.53 -15.51 18.26
CA GLU A 161 8.25 -16.68 19.10
C GLU A 161 6.75 -17.00 19.12
N VAL A 162 6.42 -18.25 19.43
CA VAL A 162 5.02 -18.65 19.65
C VAL A 162 4.71 -18.34 21.10
N VAL A 163 3.88 -17.33 21.33
CA VAL A 163 3.51 -16.85 22.67
C VAL A 163 1.99 -16.95 22.86
N ASP A 164 1.53 -16.82 24.10
CA ASP A 164 0.09 -16.74 24.35
C ASP A 164 -0.49 -15.37 23.93
N ALA A 165 -1.79 -15.33 23.67
CA ALA A 165 -2.47 -14.14 23.17
C ALA A 165 -2.33 -12.93 24.12
N ARG A 166 -2.24 -13.16 25.43
CA ARG A 166 -2.16 -12.08 26.41
C ARG A 166 -0.77 -11.46 26.44
N GLN A 167 0.27 -12.27 26.26
CA GLN A 167 1.64 -11.81 26.07
C GLN A 167 1.77 -10.99 24.77
N ALA A 168 1.26 -11.51 23.65
CA ALA A 168 1.30 -10.79 22.37
C ALA A 168 0.54 -9.45 22.41
N LEU A 169 -0.60 -9.38 23.11
CA LEU A 169 -1.37 -8.14 23.25
C LEU A 169 -0.75 -7.14 24.24
N SER A 170 0.15 -7.57 25.12
CA SER A 170 0.76 -6.67 26.11
C SER A 170 1.81 -5.73 25.52
N THR A 171 2.34 -6.08 24.35
CA THR A 171 3.28 -5.27 23.55
C THR A 171 2.56 -4.45 22.48
N GLU A 172 1.31 -4.80 22.16
CA GLU A 172 0.46 -4.09 21.20
C GLU A 172 -0.13 -2.82 21.82
N VAL A 173 -0.11 -1.70 21.08
CA VAL A 173 -0.83 -0.50 21.52
C VAL A 173 -2.31 -0.75 21.27
N THR A 174 -3.07 -1.03 22.34
CA THR A 174 -4.51 -1.42 22.33
C THR A 174 -5.48 -0.32 21.83
N ALA A 175 -5.29 0.12 20.59
CA ALA A 175 -6.26 0.86 19.78
C ALA A 175 -6.47 0.20 18.41
N THR A 176 -5.58 -0.71 17.97
CA THR A 176 -5.66 -1.37 16.65
C THR A 176 -4.87 -2.70 16.69
N VAL A 177 -5.55 -3.82 16.99
CA VAL A 177 -5.00 -5.18 16.82
C VAL A 177 -5.14 -5.57 15.35
N ASP A 178 -4.13 -5.24 14.54
CA ASP A 178 -4.09 -5.57 13.13
C ASP A 178 -3.22 -6.81 12.89
N PRO A 179 -3.78 -7.90 12.34
CA PRO A 179 -2.99 -9.06 11.95
C PRO A 179 -1.89 -8.71 10.94
N GLU A 180 -0.64 -8.98 11.32
CA GLU A 180 0.52 -8.78 10.46
C GLU A 180 0.69 -9.92 9.43
N PHE A 181 1.52 -9.69 8.42
CA PHE A 181 1.86 -10.69 7.42
C PHE A 181 2.66 -11.86 8.01
N LEU A 182 2.23 -13.07 7.68
CA LEU A 182 2.88 -14.33 8.00
C LEU A 182 3.84 -14.77 6.89
N THR A 183 5.06 -15.14 7.26
CA THR A 183 5.99 -15.84 6.37
C THR A 183 5.66 -17.35 6.30
N ALA A 184 6.27 -18.06 5.36
CA ALA A 184 6.12 -19.52 5.29
C ALA A 184 6.66 -20.21 6.56
N ASP A 185 7.79 -19.71 7.08
CA ASP A 185 8.43 -20.24 8.29
C ASP A 185 7.56 -19.99 9.53
N ASP A 186 6.90 -18.82 9.62
CA ASP A 186 5.93 -18.52 10.69
C ASP A 186 4.80 -19.55 10.72
N ILE A 187 4.23 -19.84 9.54
CA ILE A 187 3.14 -20.81 9.40
C ILE A 187 3.64 -22.20 9.79
N THR A 188 4.79 -22.66 9.31
CA THR A 188 5.33 -23.98 9.66
C THR A 188 5.66 -24.09 11.15
N LYS A 189 6.14 -23.01 11.76
CA LYS A 189 6.46 -22.97 13.20
C LYS A 189 5.20 -23.13 14.07
N ALA A 190 4.12 -22.45 13.72
CA ALA A 190 2.88 -22.48 14.50
C ALA A 190 1.91 -23.63 14.10
N LEU A 191 1.94 -24.04 12.85
CA LEU A 191 1.12 -25.10 12.24
C LEU A 191 2.04 -26.16 11.58
N PRO A 192 2.58 -27.12 12.34
CA PRO A 192 3.51 -28.13 11.81
C PRO A 192 2.91 -29.02 10.71
N GLU A 193 1.58 -29.19 10.72
CA GLU A 193 0.83 -29.94 9.69
C GLU A 193 0.52 -29.11 8.43
N GLY A 194 0.90 -27.84 8.42
CA GLY A 194 0.63 -26.90 7.33
C GLY A 194 -0.71 -26.18 7.45
N ALA A 195 -0.85 -25.09 6.68
CA ALA A 195 -2.10 -24.34 6.57
C ALA A 195 -2.89 -24.81 5.34
N THR A 196 -4.15 -25.16 5.54
CA THR A 196 -5.10 -25.56 4.49
C THR A 196 -5.79 -24.36 3.87
N CYS A 197 -5.98 -23.26 4.61
CA CYS A 197 -6.57 -22.02 4.09
C CYS A 197 -5.78 -20.79 4.53
N ARG A 198 -5.89 -19.72 3.75
CA ARG A 198 -5.21 -18.44 4.00
C ARG A 198 -6.17 -17.29 3.76
N PHE A 199 -6.19 -16.34 4.70
CA PHE A 199 -6.81 -15.03 4.51
C PHE A 199 -5.75 -14.00 4.15
N THR A 200 -6.00 -13.22 3.10
CA THR A 200 -5.11 -12.17 2.59
C THR A 200 -5.91 -10.87 2.40
N TYR A 201 -5.32 -9.72 2.71
CA TYR A 201 -6.01 -8.43 2.52
C TYR A 201 -6.27 -8.11 1.06
N THR A 202 -5.38 -8.52 0.15
CA THR A 202 -5.48 -8.29 -1.29
C THR A 202 -5.04 -9.53 -2.07
N ALA A 203 -5.33 -9.57 -3.37
CA ALA A 203 -4.99 -10.69 -4.25
C ALA A 203 -3.52 -11.11 -4.27
N THR A 204 -2.61 -10.22 -3.86
CA THR A 204 -1.16 -10.46 -3.90
C THR A 204 -0.49 -10.26 -2.55
N SER A 205 -1.21 -9.91 -1.50
CA SER A 205 -0.60 -9.74 -0.17
C SER A 205 -0.31 -11.11 0.47
N PRO A 206 0.71 -11.21 1.32
CA PRO A 206 0.89 -12.37 2.19
C PRO A 206 -0.34 -12.62 3.08
N ALA A 207 -0.42 -13.83 3.65
CA ALA A 207 -1.51 -14.18 4.55
C ALA A 207 -1.36 -13.46 5.89
N VAL A 208 -2.48 -13.04 6.47
CA VAL A 208 -2.54 -12.45 7.83
C VAL A 208 -3.27 -13.36 8.82
N LEU A 209 -4.01 -14.33 8.28
CA LEU A 209 -4.50 -15.50 9.02
C LEU A 209 -4.20 -16.74 8.19
N ALA A 210 -3.55 -17.72 8.79
CA ALA A 210 -3.37 -19.05 8.20
C ALA A 210 -4.15 -20.07 9.03
N VAL A 211 -5.00 -20.84 8.38
CA VAL A 211 -5.89 -21.81 9.01
C VAL A 211 -5.39 -23.20 8.66
N GLY A 212 -5.08 -24.00 9.68
CA GLY A 212 -4.81 -25.42 9.57
C GLY A 212 -6.07 -26.25 9.84
N LYS A 213 -5.87 -27.53 10.14
CA LYS A 213 -6.96 -28.47 10.41
C LYS A 213 -7.79 -28.06 11.64
N ASP A 214 -7.13 -27.92 12.79
CA ASP A 214 -7.80 -27.71 14.09
C ASP A 214 -7.43 -26.38 14.77
N ALA A 215 -6.56 -25.58 14.14
CA ALA A 215 -6.10 -24.30 14.67
C ALA A 215 -5.84 -23.30 13.53
N ALA A 216 -5.82 -22.02 13.88
CA ALA A 216 -5.34 -20.95 13.04
C ALA A 216 -4.13 -20.25 13.70
N VAL A 217 -3.37 -19.51 12.92
CA VAL A 217 -2.31 -18.64 13.41
C VAL A 217 -2.46 -17.25 12.81
N MET A 218 -2.19 -16.25 13.64
CA MET A 218 -1.98 -14.86 13.25
C MET A 218 -0.73 -14.32 13.91
N LYS A 219 -0.20 -13.23 13.35
CA LYS A 219 0.93 -12.52 13.92
C LYS A 219 0.45 -11.19 14.48
N ILE A 220 0.70 -10.95 15.77
CA ILE A 220 0.30 -9.73 16.49
C ILE A 220 1.55 -9.20 17.19
N SER A 221 1.88 -7.91 17.04
CA SER A 221 3.05 -7.28 17.67
C SER A 221 4.37 -8.04 17.47
N GLY A 222 4.58 -8.61 16.29
CA GLY A 222 5.78 -9.39 15.98
C GLY A 222 5.73 -10.85 16.43
N ASP A 223 4.76 -11.26 17.25
CA ASP A 223 4.67 -12.61 17.81
C ASP A 223 3.57 -13.47 17.16
N LEU A 224 3.78 -14.79 17.15
CA LEU A 224 2.81 -15.73 16.59
C LEU A 224 1.82 -16.19 17.67
N VAL A 225 0.53 -15.92 17.43
CA VAL A 225 -0.56 -16.36 18.29
C VAL A 225 -1.31 -17.49 17.60
N ARG A 226 -1.28 -18.66 18.23
CA ARG A 226 -2.06 -19.82 17.81
C ARG A 226 -3.47 -19.74 18.42
N LEU A 227 -4.48 -19.84 17.57
CA LEU A 227 -5.89 -19.81 17.91
C LEU A 227 -6.50 -21.19 17.71
N ASP A 228 -7.14 -21.74 18.72
CA ASP A 228 -7.79 -23.05 18.60
C ASP A 228 -9.19 -22.90 18.01
N ARG A 229 -9.64 -23.91 17.25
CA ARG A 229 -10.97 -23.88 16.64
C ARG A 229 -12.06 -23.88 17.72
N GLN A 230 -12.94 -22.89 17.67
CA GLN A 230 -14.07 -22.74 18.58
C GLN A 230 -15.34 -22.37 17.80
N GLY A 231 -16.26 -23.33 17.66
CA GLY A 231 -17.45 -23.16 16.82
C GLY A 231 -17.07 -22.91 15.35
N ASP A 232 -17.61 -21.83 14.78
CA ASP A 232 -17.34 -21.40 13.40
C ASP A 232 -16.13 -20.46 13.29
N GLY A 233 -15.43 -20.19 14.39
CA GLY A 233 -14.25 -19.32 14.45
C GLY A 233 -13.05 -19.96 15.15
N PHE A 234 -12.09 -19.12 15.51
CA PHE A 234 -10.87 -19.49 16.21
C PHE A 234 -10.64 -18.55 17.40
N ALA A 235 -10.12 -19.07 18.51
CA ALA A 235 -9.89 -18.26 19.70
C ALA A 235 -8.69 -18.71 20.52
N ALA A 236 -8.06 -17.74 21.19
CA ALA A 236 -7.15 -17.91 22.31
C ALA A 236 -7.33 -16.69 23.21
N ASP A 237 -7.95 -16.86 24.38
CA ASP A 237 -8.34 -15.75 25.25
C ASP A 237 -7.19 -14.74 25.49
N PRO A 238 -7.42 -13.42 25.28
CA PRO A 238 -8.69 -12.74 24.98
C PRO A 238 -8.95 -12.51 23.48
N LEU A 239 -8.18 -13.13 22.59
CA LEU A 239 -8.20 -12.92 21.15
C LEU A 239 -9.14 -13.93 20.46
N SER A 240 -9.93 -13.47 19.50
CA SER A 240 -10.69 -14.34 18.60
C SER A 240 -10.65 -13.84 17.16
N ALA A 241 -10.85 -14.78 16.23
CA ALA A 241 -10.93 -14.56 14.80
C ALA A 241 -12.15 -15.31 14.23
N GLU A 242 -13.06 -14.57 13.62
CA GLU A 242 -14.22 -15.13 12.91
C GLU A 242 -14.12 -14.86 11.42
N LEU A 243 -14.47 -15.85 10.60
CA LEU A 243 -14.49 -15.72 9.14
C LEU A 243 -15.94 -15.77 8.66
N HIS A 244 -16.42 -14.68 8.07
CA HIS A 244 -17.77 -14.58 7.53
C HIS A 244 -17.71 -14.51 6.00
N LYS A 245 -18.26 -15.51 5.33
CA LYS A 245 -18.22 -15.59 3.85
C LYS A 245 -19.19 -14.57 3.25
N GLY A 246 -18.67 -13.63 2.45
CA GLY A 246 -19.46 -12.74 1.59
C GLY A 246 -19.58 -13.26 0.15
N ASP A 247 -20.14 -12.44 -0.73
CA ASP A 247 -20.39 -12.81 -2.14
C ASP A 247 -19.09 -13.09 -2.90
N ASP A 248 -18.16 -12.12 -2.94
CA ASP A 248 -16.88 -12.21 -3.68
C ASP A 248 -15.65 -12.25 -2.75
N LEU A 249 -15.78 -11.80 -1.51
CA LEU A 249 -14.72 -11.66 -0.52
C LEU A 249 -15.20 -12.16 0.84
N THR A 250 -14.26 -12.54 1.70
CA THR A 250 -14.53 -12.99 3.07
C THR A 250 -14.20 -11.87 4.04
N ASP A 251 -15.00 -11.73 5.10
CA ASP A 251 -14.74 -10.84 6.21
C ASP A 251 -14.01 -11.63 7.31
N LEU A 252 -12.86 -11.13 7.75
CA LEU A 252 -12.15 -11.57 8.94
C LEU A 252 -12.45 -10.57 10.05
N ILE A 253 -13.11 -11.01 11.11
CA ILE A 253 -13.40 -10.19 12.30
C ILE A 253 -12.46 -10.64 13.41
N VAL A 254 -11.59 -9.75 13.85
CA VAL A 254 -10.67 -9.98 14.97
C VAL A 254 -11.19 -9.22 16.17
N THR A 255 -11.29 -9.90 17.32
CA THR A 255 -11.66 -9.27 18.59
C THR A 255 -10.60 -9.53 19.65
N ALA A 256 -10.35 -8.54 20.50
CA ALA A 256 -9.41 -8.65 21.62
C ALA A 256 -10.08 -8.12 22.89
N GLY A 257 -10.65 -9.03 23.67
CA GLY A 257 -11.49 -8.67 24.82
C GLY A 257 -12.80 -7.99 24.43
N PRO A 258 -13.50 -7.34 25.38
CA PRO A 258 -14.81 -6.74 25.14
C PRO A 258 -14.76 -5.40 24.39
N ASP A 259 -13.61 -4.74 24.41
CA ASP A 259 -13.48 -3.33 24.01
C ASP A 259 -12.92 -3.15 22.60
N TYR A 260 -12.44 -4.22 21.96
CA TYR A 260 -11.82 -4.15 20.64
C TYR A 260 -12.40 -5.16 19.66
N SER A 261 -12.81 -4.66 18.49
CA SER A 261 -13.18 -5.45 17.33
C SER A 261 -12.79 -4.71 16.05
N ALA A 262 -12.10 -5.40 15.14
CA ALA A 262 -11.80 -4.93 13.79
C ALA A 262 -12.25 -5.93 12.74
N GLY A 263 -12.82 -5.41 11.66
CA GLY A 263 -13.24 -6.19 10.51
C GLY A 263 -12.35 -5.89 9.31
N PHE A 264 -11.85 -6.94 8.66
CA PHE A 264 -11.04 -6.86 7.46
C PHE A 264 -11.73 -7.63 6.34
N ARG A 265 -11.87 -7.03 5.16
CA ARG A 265 -12.44 -7.71 3.99
C ARG A 265 -11.33 -8.08 3.02
N GLY A 266 -11.22 -9.37 2.69
CA GLY A 266 -10.09 -9.91 1.93
C GLY A 266 -10.41 -11.20 1.20
N GLN A 267 -9.39 -11.81 0.61
CA GLN A 267 -9.52 -13.10 -0.06
C GLN A 267 -9.24 -14.23 0.91
N TYR A 268 -10.12 -15.23 0.93
CA TYR A 268 -9.92 -16.47 1.68
C TYR A 268 -9.80 -17.64 0.71
N THR A 269 -8.60 -18.22 0.63
CA THR A 269 -8.26 -19.27 -0.33
C THR A 269 -7.82 -20.54 0.39
N CYS A 270 -8.45 -21.67 0.04
CA CYS A 270 -8.11 -22.99 0.57
C CYS A 270 -7.47 -23.89 -0.49
N GLU A 271 -6.46 -24.67 -0.11
CA GLU A 271 -5.89 -25.73 -0.94
C GLU A 271 -6.95 -26.82 -1.15
N GLY A 272 -7.44 -26.97 -2.38
CA GLY A 272 -8.48 -27.96 -2.75
C GLY A 272 -9.74 -27.40 -3.43
N GLY A 273 -9.93 -26.08 -3.46
CA GLY A 273 -11.06 -25.42 -4.13
C GLY A 273 -12.33 -25.30 -3.27
N GLN A 274 -12.86 -24.07 -3.23
CA GLN A 274 -14.07 -23.51 -2.59
C GLN A 274 -14.85 -24.30 -1.53
#